data_AF-A0A7W1HZ98-F1
#
_entry.id   AF-A0A7W1HZ98-F1
#
_cell.length_a   1.000
_cell.length_b   1.000
_cell.length_c   1.000
_cell.angle_alpha   90.00
_cell.angle_beta   90.00
_cell.angle_gamma   90.00
#
_symmetry.space_group_name_H-M   'P 1'
#
loop_
_entity.id
_entity.type
_entity.pdbx_description
1 polymer ?
#
loop_
_entity_poly.entity_id
_entity_poly.type
_entity_poly.pdbx_seq_one_letter_code
_entity_poly.pdbx_strand_id
1 'polypeptide(L)'
;MIGRLLHEERGMALGLAIIVVVIVGVMGAGLMTLVATDLRAVMEVNRGEQAFELAEAGIEVSKAHLANDPSQADWSSGELHMAGMGEGSVAVTVGYDEESASFEAVSTGEYRGTTRKIEAIISIEEGRPKLLSWRELYE
;
A
#
# COMPACT_ATOMS: atom_id res chain seq x y z
N MET A 1 -45.41 46.85 -29.67
CA MET A 1 -43.95 46.66 -29.89
C MET A 1 -43.32 45.57 -29.01
N ILE A 2 -44.02 45.01 -28.00
CA ILE A 2 -43.44 44.01 -27.07
C ILE A 2 -43.36 42.58 -27.68
N GLY A 3 -44.26 42.22 -28.59
CA GLY A 3 -44.33 40.84 -29.14
C GLY A 3 -43.20 40.44 -30.11
N ARG A 4 -42.40 41.40 -30.62
CA ARG A 4 -41.31 41.12 -31.58
C ARG A 4 -39.99 40.80 -30.86
N LEU A 5 -39.74 41.45 -29.72
CA LEU A 5 -38.58 41.17 -28.84
C LEU A 5 -38.64 39.75 -28.24
N LEU A 6 -39.82 39.29 -27.82
CA LEU A 6 -40.03 37.93 -27.30
C LEU A 6 -39.76 36.81 -28.32
N HIS A 7 -39.82 37.11 -29.63
CA HIS A 7 -39.60 36.12 -30.67
C HIS A 7 -38.12 35.99 -31.05
N GLU A 8 -37.35 37.08 -31.00
CA GLU A 8 -35.90 37.09 -31.23
C GLU A 8 -35.10 36.56 -30.03
N GLU A 9 -35.56 36.80 -28.80
CA GLU A 9 -34.94 36.27 -27.57
C GLU A 9 -35.04 34.74 -27.47
N ARG A 10 -36.04 34.12 -28.11
CA ARG A 10 -36.29 32.67 -28.05
C ARG A 10 -35.15 31.84 -28.67
N GLY A 11 -34.49 32.36 -29.71
CA GLY A 11 -33.32 31.72 -30.33
C GLY A 11 -32.03 31.91 -29.51
N MET A 12 -31.84 33.10 -28.92
CA MET A 12 -30.72 33.40 -28.04
C MET A 12 -30.79 32.63 -26.72
N ALA A 13 -31.97 32.49 -26.13
CA ALA A 13 -32.16 31.76 -24.87
C ALA A 13 -31.85 30.27 -25.03
N LEU A 14 -32.22 29.66 -26.16
CA LEU A 14 -31.89 28.27 -26.44
C LEU A 14 -30.37 28.08 -26.57
N GLY A 15 -29.68 28.97 -27.30
CA GLY A 15 -28.22 28.93 -27.43
C GLY A 15 -27.51 29.09 -26.09
N LEU A 16 -27.96 30.04 -25.25
CA LEU A 16 -27.43 30.25 -23.91
C LEU A 16 -27.66 29.02 -23.02
N ALA A 17 -28.86 28.43 -23.06
CA ALA A 17 -29.18 27.23 -22.28
C ALA A 17 -28.26 26.06 -22.66
N ILE A 18 -28.00 25.85 -23.96
CA ILE A 18 -27.08 24.82 -24.43
C ILE A 18 -25.66 25.08 -23.90
N ILE A 19 -25.17 26.32 -23.99
CA ILE A 19 -23.84 26.70 -23.48
C ILE A 19 -23.74 26.42 -21.97
N VAL A 20 -24.74 26.81 -21.19
CA VAL A 20 -24.77 26.58 -19.74
C VAL A 20 -24.75 25.09 -19.43
N VAL A 21 -25.57 24.28 -20.12
CA VAL A 21 -25.60 22.82 -19.93
C VAL A 21 -24.25 22.20 -20.28
N VAL A 22 -23.60 22.64 -21.35
CA VAL A 22 -22.26 22.16 -21.73
C VAL A 22 -21.23 22.51 -20.67
N ILE A 23 -21.21 23.76 -20.18
CA ILE A 23 -20.29 24.20 -19.14
C ILE A 23 -20.47 23.40 -17.86
N VAL A 24 -21.73 23.22 -17.41
CA VAL A 24 -22.04 22.41 -16.23
C VAL A 24 -21.64 20.95 -16.43
N GLY A 25 -21.87 20.39 -17.62
CA GLY A 25 -21.45 19.02 -17.97
C GLY A 25 -19.93 18.83 -17.89
N VAL A 26 -19.16 19.76 -18.47
CA VAL A 26 -17.69 19.74 -18.42
C VAL A 26 -17.17 19.88 -16.99
N MET A 27 -17.73 20.79 -16.20
CA MET A 27 -17.36 20.94 -14.78
C MET A 27 -17.68 19.68 -13.97
N GLY A 28 -18.85 19.07 -14.20
CA GLY A 28 -19.23 17.81 -13.54
C GLY A 28 -18.30 16.65 -13.89
N ALA A 29 -17.93 16.50 -15.16
CA ALA A 29 -16.97 15.49 -15.61
C ALA A 29 -15.56 15.74 -15.04
N GLY A 30 -15.14 17.00 -14.95
CA GLY A 30 -13.87 17.39 -14.33
C GLY A 30 -13.80 16.97 -12.86
N LEU A 31 -14.84 17.28 -12.07
CA LEU A 31 -14.92 16.89 -10.65
C LEU A 31 -14.92 15.37 -10.47
N MET A 32 -15.69 14.63 -11.28
CA MET A 32 -15.69 13.16 -11.27
C MET A 32 -14.29 12.59 -11.51
N THR A 33 -13.53 13.18 -12.44
CA THR A 33 -12.18 12.74 -12.78
C THR A 33 -11.21 12.96 -11.62
N LEU A 34 -11.30 14.11 -10.94
CA LEU A 34 -10.48 14.40 -9.76
C LEU A 34 -10.76 13.41 -8.63
N VAL A 35 -12.02 13.21 -8.27
CA VAL A 35 -12.42 12.27 -7.22
C VAL A 35 -12.00 10.83 -7.56
N ALA A 36 -12.16 10.41 -8.81
CA ALA A 36 -11.72 9.08 -9.25
C ALA A 36 -10.20 8.92 -9.16
N THR A 37 -9.44 9.99 -9.41
CA THR A 37 -7.97 9.98 -9.30
C THR A 37 -7.53 9.92 -7.84
N ASP A 38 -8.13 10.72 -6.97
CA ASP A 38 -7.84 10.72 -5.53
C ASP A 38 -8.16 9.37 -4.90
N LEU A 39 -9.31 8.77 -5.25
CA LEU A 39 -9.67 7.43 -4.77
C LEU A 39 -8.65 6.38 -5.19
N ARG A 40 -8.12 6.45 -6.42
CA ARG A 40 -7.07 5.53 -6.88
C ARG A 40 -5.78 5.72 -6.09
N ALA A 41 -5.35 6.97 -5.90
CA ALA A 41 -4.15 7.28 -5.13
C ALA A 41 -4.27 6.77 -3.68
N VAL A 42 -5.42 7.01 -3.03
CA VAL A 42 -5.67 6.52 -1.66
C VAL A 42 -5.70 5.00 -1.60
N MET A 43 -6.29 4.32 -2.59
CA MET A 43 -6.28 2.85 -2.64
C MET A 43 -4.87 2.29 -2.80
N GLU A 44 -4.01 2.91 -3.60
CA GLU A 44 -2.62 2.49 -3.77
C GLU A 44 -1.80 2.68 -2.49
N VAL A 45 -1.95 3.84 -1.83
CA VAL A 45 -1.28 4.10 -0.55
C VAL A 45 -1.72 3.09 0.51
N ASN A 46 -3.03 2.85 0.65
CA ASN A 46 -3.56 1.90 1.64
C ASN A 46 -3.06 0.47 1.37
N ARG A 47 -2.97 0.03 0.11
CA ARG A 47 -2.38 -1.28 -0.23
C ARG A 47 -0.91 -1.35 0.13
N GLY A 48 -0.16 -0.27 -0.11
CA GLY A 48 1.25 -0.17 0.26
C GLY A 48 1.47 -0.25 1.76
N GLU A 49 0.64 0.44 2.55
CA GLU A 49 0.67 0.37 4.02
C GLU A 49 0.35 -1.05 4.52
N GLN A 50 -0.69 -1.70 4.00
CA GLN A 50 -1.03 -3.07 4.41
C GLN A 50 0.06 -4.09 4.04
N ALA A 51 0.68 -3.97 2.87
CA ALA A 51 1.81 -4.81 2.49
C ALA A 51 3.03 -4.58 3.42
N PHE A 52 3.25 -3.34 3.85
CA PHE A 52 4.29 -3.00 4.82
C PHE A 52 4.00 -3.58 6.20
N GLU A 53 2.78 -3.43 6.73
CA GLU A 53 2.37 -4.02 8.01
C GLU A 53 2.51 -5.55 8.01
N LEU A 54 2.18 -6.20 6.90
CA LEU A 54 2.39 -7.64 6.72
C LEU A 54 3.88 -8.00 6.81
N ALA A 55 4.74 -7.24 6.13
CA ALA A 55 6.18 -7.45 6.18
C ALA A 55 6.72 -7.24 7.60
N GLU A 56 6.26 -6.21 8.32
CA GLU A 56 6.68 -5.94 9.70
C GLU A 56 6.24 -7.05 10.66
N ALA A 57 5.01 -7.56 10.51
CA ALA A 57 4.54 -8.71 11.27
C ALA A 57 5.43 -9.94 11.05
N GLY A 58 5.93 -10.16 9.83
CA GLY A 58 6.87 -11.23 9.54
C GLY A 58 8.21 -11.09 10.27
N ILE A 59 8.73 -9.86 10.40
CA ILE A 59 9.94 -9.59 11.20
C ILE A 59 9.68 -9.89 12.68
N GLU A 60 8.53 -9.52 13.24
CA GLU A 60 8.21 -9.85 14.63
C GLU A 60 8.09 -11.37 14.86
N VAL A 61 7.53 -12.12 13.90
CA VAL A 61 7.51 -13.59 13.94
C VAL A 61 8.94 -14.14 13.92
N SER A 62 9.84 -13.60 13.10
CA SER A 62 11.24 -14.02 13.06
C SER A 62 11.95 -13.79 14.40
N LYS A 63 11.71 -12.64 15.04
CA LYS A 63 12.27 -12.33 16.37
C LYS A 63 11.75 -13.32 17.42
N ALA A 64 10.45 -13.61 17.42
CA ALA A 64 9.87 -14.58 18.34
C ALA A 64 10.43 -15.99 18.11
N HIS A 65 10.68 -16.36 16.84
CA HIS A 65 11.31 -17.63 16.50
C HIS A 65 12.75 -17.71 17.02
N LEU A 66 13.56 -16.68 16.75
CA LEU A 66 14.96 -16.59 17.21
C LEU A 66 15.09 -16.51 18.74
N ALA A 67 14.09 -15.95 19.44
CA ALA A 67 14.04 -15.97 20.90
C ALA A 67 13.81 -17.37 21.46
N ASN A 68 13.09 -18.23 20.72
CA ASN A 68 12.74 -19.58 21.17
C ASN A 68 13.81 -20.61 20.79
N ASP A 69 14.35 -20.52 19.57
CA ASP A 69 15.43 -21.38 19.11
C ASP A 69 16.46 -20.58 18.27
N PRO A 70 17.54 -20.11 18.89
CA PRO A 70 18.59 -19.36 18.21
C PRO A 70 19.49 -20.23 17.32
N SER A 71 19.32 -21.57 17.32
CA SER A 71 20.16 -22.48 16.54
C SER A 71 19.63 -22.74 15.12
N GLN A 72 18.40 -22.32 14.81
CA GLN A 72 17.79 -22.42 13.48
C GLN A 72 18.13 -21.21 12.61
N ALA A 73 19.42 -21.02 12.37
CA ALA A 73 19.89 -20.33 11.18
C ALA A 73 19.38 -21.08 9.94
N ASP A 74 18.85 -20.38 8.94
CA ASP A 74 18.20 -20.94 7.74
C ASP A 74 16.72 -21.36 7.91
N TRP A 75 16.01 -20.72 8.83
CA TRP A 75 14.56 -20.86 8.92
C TRP A 75 13.84 -20.04 7.85
N SER A 76 12.85 -20.64 7.19
CA SER A 76 11.89 -19.94 6.34
C SER A 76 10.46 -20.31 6.74
N SER A 77 9.60 -19.31 6.83
CA SER A 77 8.17 -19.53 7.11
C SER A 77 7.41 -20.12 5.92
N GLY A 78 7.98 -20.06 4.70
CA GLY A 78 7.19 -20.14 3.47
C GLY A 78 6.18 -18.99 3.37
N GLU A 79 5.18 -19.14 2.51
CA GLU A 79 4.09 -18.17 2.39
C GLU A 79 3.04 -18.39 3.48
N LEU A 80 2.86 -17.39 4.33
CA LEU A 80 1.85 -17.35 5.39
C LEU A 80 0.68 -16.47 4.96
N HIS A 81 -0.53 -17.00 5.06
CA HIS A 81 -1.75 -16.23 4.87
C HIS A 81 -2.32 -15.79 6.21
N MET A 82 -2.56 -14.48 6.37
CA MET A 82 -3.18 -13.94 7.58
C MET A 82 -4.67 -14.28 7.63
N ALA A 83 -5.09 -15.00 8.67
CA ALA A 83 -6.49 -15.31 8.89
C ALA A 83 -7.32 -14.02 9.04
N GLY A 84 -8.34 -13.86 8.20
CA GLY A 84 -9.20 -12.66 8.20
C GLY A 84 -8.75 -11.56 7.22
N MET A 85 -7.58 -11.69 6.58
CA MET A 85 -7.23 -10.92 5.39
C MET A 85 -7.53 -11.76 4.15
N GLY A 86 -8.32 -11.21 3.21
CA GLY A 86 -8.73 -11.95 2.02
C GLY A 86 -7.59 -12.21 1.03
N GLU A 87 -6.74 -11.21 0.78
CA GLU A 87 -5.70 -11.22 -0.26
C GLU A 87 -4.40 -10.60 0.28
N GLY A 88 -3.85 -11.21 1.31
CA GLY A 88 -2.56 -10.82 1.90
C GLY A 88 -1.71 -12.05 2.23
N SER A 89 -0.44 -12.01 1.88
CA SER A 89 0.54 -13.03 2.26
C SER A 89 1.82 -12.40 2.79
N VAL A 90 2.51 -13.15 3.64
CA VAL A 90 3.82 -12.77 4.16
C VAL A 90 4.77 -13.96 4.06
N ALA A 91 5.98 -13.72 3.59
CA ALA A 91 7.03 -14.72 3.56
C ALA A 91 8.26 -14.19 4.29
N VAL A 92 8.80 -15.01 5.20
CA VAL A 92 9.95 -14.65 6.05
C VAL A 92 11.06 -15.65 5.83
N THR A 93 12.28 -15.15 5.70
CA THR A 93 13.50 -15.95 5.60
C THR A 93 14.53 -15.39 6.57
N VAL A 94 15.18 -16.27 7.33
CA VAL A 94 16.20 -15.91 8.31
C VAL A 94 17.50 -16.63 7.95
N GLY A 95 18.52 -15.87 7.59
CA GLY A 95 19.88 -16.35 7.42
C GLY A 95 20.74 -16.01 8.63
N TYR A 96 21.82 -16.75 8.85
CA TYR A 96 22.84 -16.40 9.84
C TYR A 96 24.13 -15.98 9.14
N ASP A 97 24.65 -14.83 9.55
CA ASP A 97 25.94 -14.30 9.10
C ASP A 97 27.02 -14.67 10.14
N GLU A 98 27.91 -15.58 9.76
CA GLU A 98 29.04 -16.01 10.59
C GLU A 98 30.07 -14.89 10.82
N GLU A 99 30.21 -13.93 9.90
CA GLU A 99 31.19 -12.84 10.03
C GLU A 99 30.75 -11.82 11.08
N SER A 100 29.46 -11.50 11.09
CA SER A 100 28.87 -10.50 12.00
C SER A 100 28.27 -11.10 13.27
N ALA A 101 28.23 -12.44 13.39
CA ALA A 101 27.53 -13.17 14.44
C ALA A 101 26.09 -12.65 14.66
N SER A 102 25.38 -12.44 13.56
CA SER A 102 24.03 -11.87 13.53
C SER A 102 23.12 -12.64 12.56
N PHE A 103 21.82 -12.45 12.73
CA PHE A 103 20.78 -13.04 11.90
C PHE A 103 20.22 -11.98 10.97
N GLU A 104 20.16 -12.28 9.68
CA GLU A 104 19.51 -11.47 8.68
C GLU A 104 18.11 -12.01 8.44
N ALA A 105 17.10 -11.28 8.89
CA ALA A 105 15.70 -11.59 8.65
C ALA A 105 15.16 -10.73 7.51
N VAL A 106 14.74 -11.39 6.43
CA VAL A 106 14.07 -10.76 5.29
C VAL A 106 12.61 -11.16 5.30
N SER A 107 11.72 -10.17 5.38
CA SER A 107 10.28 -10.36 5.34
C SER A 107 9.68 -9.64 4.14
N THR A 108 8.89 -10.37 3.35
CA THR A 108 8.19 -9.88 2.18
C THR A 108 6.69 -9.96 2.44
N GLY A 109 6.02 -8.81 2.50
CA GLY A 109 4.58 -8.70 2.59
C GLY A 109 3.98 -8.39 1.23
N GLU A 110 2.97 -9.15 0.82
CA GLU A 110 2.18 -8.90 -0.38
C GLU A 110 0.73 -8.63 0.00
N TYR A 111 0.15 -7.57 -0.55
CA TYR A 111 -1.26 -7.29 -0.44
C TYR A 111 -1.82 -6.78 -1.76
N ARG A 112 -2.77 -7.53 -2.34
CA ARG A 112 -3.47 -7.17 -3.59
C ARG A 112 -2.52 -6.74 -4.74
N GLY A 113 -1.42 -7.48 -4.91
CA GLY A 113 -0.41 -7.23 -5.94
C GLY A 113 0.54 -6.07 -5.65
N THR A 114 0.49 -5.47 -4.46
CA THR A 114 1.52 -4.57 -3.95
C THR A 114 2.42 -5.34 -3.00
N THR A 115 3.74 -5.30 -3.26
CA THR A 115 4.74 -6.01 -2.47
C THR A 115 5.63 -5.03 -1.73
N ARG A 116 5.94 -5.32 -0.48
CA ARG A 116 6.89 -4.60 0.37
C ARG A 116 7.87 -5.58 0.98
N LYS A 117 9.13 -5.18 1.07
CA LYS A 117 10.21 -6.03 1.58
C LYS A 117 10.98 -5.29 2.65
N ILE A 118 11.17 -5.94 3.79
CA ILE A 118 11.89 -5.40 4.94
C ILE A 118 13.04 -6.35 5.27
N GLU A 119 14.19 -5.76 5.51
CA GLU A 119 15.40 -6.43 5.97
C GLU A 119 15.70 -5.96 7.40
N ALA A 120 15.91 -6.92 8.30
CA ALA A 120 16.26 -6.66 9.69
C ALA A 120 17.49 -7.48 10.08
N ILE A 121 18.47 -6.81 10.68
CA ILE A 121 19.65 -7.47 11.26
C ILE A 121 19.41 -7.61 12.75
N ILE A 122 19.43 -8.84 13.24
CA ILE A 122 19.12 -9.20 14.63
C ILE A 122 20.36 -9.86 15.24
N SER A 123 20.82 -9.41 16.39
CA SER A 123 21.85 -10.13 17.15
C SER A 123 21.25 -10.72 18.42
N ILE A 124 21.79 -11.84 18.89
CA ILE A 124 21.33 -12.50 20.10
C ILE A 124 22.34 -12.21 21.21
N GLU A 125 22.03 -11.22 22.04
CA GLU A 125 22.80 -10.88 23.24
C GLU A 125 22.08 -11.46 24.46
N GLU A 126 22.78 -12.26 25.27
CA GLU A 126 22.22 -12.85 26.52
C GLU A 126 20.92 -13.65 26.32
N GLY A 127 20.76 -14.30 25.16
CA GLY A 127 19.56 -15.07 24.82
C GLY A 127 18.34 -14.23 24.48
N ARG A 128 18.51 -12.92 24.21
CA ARG A 128 17.45 -12.02 23.74
C ARG A 128 17.77 -11.50 22.34
N PRO A 129 16.83 -11.56 21.39
CA PRO A 129 17.01 -10.95 20.08
C PRO A 129 16.99 -9.43 20.23
N LYS A 130 18.04 -8.78 19.75
CA LYS A 130 18.21 -7.33 19.71
C LYS A 130 18.31 -6.90 18.26
N LEU A 131 17.40 -6.01 17.86
CA LEU A 131 17.41 -5.42 16.54
C LEU A 131 18.62 -4.47 16.43
N LEU A 132 19.54 -4.77 15.51
CA LEU A 132 20.72 -3.94 15.24
C LEU A 132 20.42 -2.91 14.15
N SER A 133 19.71 -3.31 13.10
CA SER A 133 19.37 -2.45 11.97
C SER A 133 18.06 -2.92 11.34
N TRP A 134 17.30 -1.98 10.79
CA TRP A 134 16.13 -2.25 9.96
C TRP A 134 16.17 -1.34 8.73
N ARG A 135 15.78 -1.88 7.58
CA ARG A 135 15.66 -1.10 6.35
C ARG A 135 14.57 -1.67 5.45
N GLU A 136 13.82 -0.78 4.82
CA GLU A 136 12.93 -1.14 3.72
C GLU A 136 13.75 -1.33 2.44
N LEU A 137 13.57 -2.46 1.77
CA LEU A 137 14.15 -2.73 0.47
C LEU A 137 13.15 -2.29 -0.61
N TYR A 138 13.54 -1.29 -1.39
CA TYR A 138 12.81 -0.91 -2.60
C TYR A 138 13.34 -1.75 -3.77
N GLU A 139 12.50 -2.62 -4.31
CA GLU A 139 12.73 -3.30 -5.61
C GLU A 139 12.08 -2.51 -6.75
#